data_AF-A0A819AZN0-F1
#
_entry.id   AF-A0A819AZN0-F1
#
_cell.length_a   1.000
_cell.length_b   1.000
_cell.length_c   1.000
_cell.angle_alpha   90.00
_cell.angle_beta   90.00
_cell.angle_gamma   90.00
#
_symmetry.space_group_name_H-M   'P 1'
#
loop_
_entity.id
_entity.type
_entity.pdbx_description
1 polymer ?
#
loop_
_entity_poly.entity_id
_entity_poly.type
_entity_poly.pdbx_seq_one_letter_code
_entity_poly.pdbx_strand_id
1 'polypeptide(L)'
;MIDIAKTRENENKLGIHYVCADGKARSALEQPYDIITAAFYLNYARTYDELRVMIKGIFDNLKDGGTFYSITDNVCSTIEAFN
;
A
#
# COMPACT_ATOMS: atom_id res chain seq x y z
N MET A 1 11.68 -4.19 -7.27
CA MET A 1 10.24 -4.48 -7.51
C MET A 1 9.61 -3.55 -8.53
N ILE A 2 9.75 -2.22 -8.43
CA ILE A 2 9.13 -1.32 -9.40
C ILE A 2 9.63 -1.52 -10.84
N ASP A 3 10.92 -1.81 -11.04
CA ASP A 3 11.45 -2.04 -12.39
C ASP A 3 10.83 -3.27 -13.05
N ILE A 4 10.64 -4.35 -12.29
CA ILE A 4 9.94 -5.56 -12.76
C ILE A 4 8.51 -5.22 -13.17
N ALA A 5 7.81 -4.41 -12.39
CA ALA A 5 6.43 -4.02 -12.68
C ALA A 5 6.34 -3.12 -13.93
N LYS A 6 7.26 -2.16 -14.08
CA LYS A 6 7.37 -1.32 -15.28
C LYS A 6 7.72 -2.13 -16.54
N THR A 7 8.62 -3.10 -16.43
CA THR A 7 8.94 -4.01 -17.54
C THR A 7 7.69 -4.77 -17.98
N ARG A 8 6.93 -5.35 -17.04
CA ARG A 8 5.68 -6.06 -17.36
C ARG A 8 4.63 -5.16 -18.02
N GLU A 9 4.50 -3.91 -17.57
CA GLU A 9 3.61 -2.93 -18.20
C GLU A 9 4.06 -2.55 -19.62
N ASN A 10 5.37 -2.46 -19.87
CA ASN A 10 5.89 -2.22 -21.20
C ASN A 10 5.64 -3.40 -22.15
N GLU A 11 5.66 -4.63 -21.62
CA GLU A 11 5.34 -5.86 -22.36
C GLU A 11 3.83 -5.98 -22.63
N ASN A 12 3.00 -5.66 -21.63
CA ASN A 12 1.55 -5.74 -21.70
C ASN A 12 0.93 -4.46 -21.12
N LYS A 13 0.58 -3.53 -22.00
CA LYS A 13 0.14 -2.16 -21.68
C LYS A 13 -1.26 -2.11 -21.07
N LEU A 14 -1.36 -2.43 -19.79
CA LEU A 14 -2.62 -2.41 -19.02
C LEU A 14 -3.04 -0.99 -18.59
N GLY A 15 -2.22 0.02 -18.85
CA GLY A 15 -2.48 1.41 -18.48
C GLY A 15 -2.14 1.71 -17.02
N ILE A 16 -1.27 0.93 -16.39
CA ILE A 16 -0.94 1.10 -14.97
C ILE A 16 0.19 2.12 -14.80
N HIS A 17 -0.04 3.10 -13.92
CA HIS A 17 0.97 4.11 -13.57
C HIS A 17 1.75 3.70 -12.32
N TYR A 18 3.06 3.46 -12.47
CA TYR A 18 3.95 3.05 -11.38
C TYR A 18 4.77 4.22 -10.84
N VAL A 19 4.79 4.37 -9.52
CA VAL A 19 5.58 5.40 -8.82
C VAL A 19 6.42 4.75 -7.72
N CYS A 20 7.70 5.10 -7.66
CA CYS A 20 8.57 4.73 -6.53
C CYS A 20 8.49 5.83 -5.49
N ALA A 21 8.00 5.50 -4.30
CA ALA A 21 7.89 6.44 -3.19
C ALA A 21 7.98 5.69 -1.86
N ASP A 22 8.39 6.40 -0.80
CA ASP A 22 8.05 5.95 0.54
C ASP A 22 6.55 6.18 0.74
N GLY A 23 5.79 5.10 0.92
CA GLY A 23 4.36 5.17 1.14
C GLY A 23 3.98 6.00 2.37
N LYS A 24 4.88 6.13 3.36
CA LYS A 24 4.69 6.98 4.54
C LYS A 24 4.74 8.47 4.22
N ALA A 25 5.54 8.84 3.23
CA ALA A 25 5.86 10.23 2.90
C ALA A 25 5.03 10.76 1.73
N ARG A 26 4.11 9.95 1.18
CA ARG A 26 3.30 10.37 0.04
C ARG A 26 2.17 11.28 0.54
N SER A 27 2.38 12.58 0.36
CA SER A 27 1.35 13.60 0.53
C SER A 27 0.10 13.27 -0.28
N ALA A 28 -1.06 13.72 0.20
CA ALA A 28 -2.34 13.59 -0.49
C ALA A 28 -2.18 13.94 -1.97
N LEU A 29 -2.52 13.00 -2.84
CA LEU A 29 -2.54 13.25 -4.27
C LEU A 29 -3.63 14.25 -4.60
N GLU A 30 -3.42 15.02 -5.66
CA GLU A 30 -4.39 16.02 -6.13
C GLU A 30 -5.77 15.41 -6.41
N GLN A 31 -5.83 14.10 -6.66
CA GLN A 31 -7.07 13.35 -6.83
C GLN A 31 -7.09 12.15 -5.88
N PRO A 32 -8.05 12.10 -4.93
CA PRO A 32 -8.23 10.95 -4.06
C PRO A 32 -8.76 9.72 -4.83
N TYR A 33 -8.47 8.53 -4.33
CA TYR A 33 -8.82 7.24 -4.91
C TYR A 33 -10.15 6.70 -4.37
N ASP A 34 -10.89 5.97 -5.21
CA ASP A 34 -12.11 5.24 -4.79
C ASP A 34 -11.75 3.98 -3.96
N ILE A 35 -10.66 3.32 -4.36
CA ILE A 35 -10.17 2.10 -3.72
C ILE A 35 -8.66 2.23 -3.53
N ILE A 36 -8.19 1.91 -2.32
CA ILE A 36 -6.76 1.71 -2.04
C ILE A 36 -6.58 0.26 -1.58
N THR A 37 -5.59 -0.41 -2.16
CA THR A 37 -5.18 -1.75 -1.73
C THR A 37 -3.76 -1.72 -1.17
N ALA A 38 -3.54 -2.49 -0.10
CA ALA A 38 -2.22 -2.60 0.53
C ALA A 38 -1.95 -4.06 0.89
N ALA A 39 -1.23 -4.77 0.02
CA ALA A 39 -0.83 -6.15 0.24
C ALA A 39 0.55 -6.20 0.90
N PHE A 40 0.60 -6.71 2.14
CA PHE A 40 1.78 -6.82 3.00
C PHE A 40 2.50 -5.49 3.31
N TYR A 41 1.91 -4.35 2.94
CA TYR A 41 2.50 -3.03 3.17
C TYR A 41 2.58 -2.68 4.66
N LEU A 42 1.49 -2.88 5.42
CA LEU A 42 1.40 -2.49 6.83
C LEU A 42 2.40 -3.23 7.71
N ASN A 43 2.83 -4.43 7.30
CA ASN A 43 3.81 -5.25 8.00
C ASN A 43 5.21 -4.57 8.06
N TYR A 44 5.47 -3.59 7.19
CA TYR A 44 6.73 -2.84 7.19
C TYR A 44 6.79 -1.71 8.22
N ALA A 45 5.70 -1.43 8.95
CA ALA A 45 5.75 -0.50 10.07
C ALA A 45 6.63 -1.06 11.19
N ARG A 46 7.65 -0.31 11.62
CA ARG A 46 8.57 -0.74 12.69
C ARG A 46 8.12 -0.29 14.07
N THR A 47 7.23 0.70 14.11
CA THR A 47 6.67 1.23 15.35
C THR A 47 5.18 1.49 15.17
N TYR A 48 4.47 1.60 16.29
CA TYR A 48 3.08 2.01 16.30
C TYR A 48 2.87 3.37 15.61
N ASP A 49 3.77 4.32 15.82
CA ASP A 49 3.70 5.64 15.19
C ASP A 49 3.90 5.56 13.67
N GLU A 50 4.83 4.72 13.19
CA GLU A 50 4.98 4.47 11.75
C GLU A 50 3.70 3.87 11.15
N LEU A 51 3.08 2.90 11.83
CA LEU A 51 1.81 2.32 11.37
C LEU A 51 0.70 3.36 11.30
N ARG A 52 0.59 4.23 12.32
CA ARG A 52 -0.40 5.31 12.34
C ARG A 52 -0.21 6.29 11.19
N VAL A 53 1.03 6.65 10.86
CA VAL A 53 1.34 7.51 9.71
C VAL A 53 0.95 6.84 8.39
N MET A 54 1.25 5.55 8.23
CA MET A 54 0.87 4.77 7.03
C MET A 54 -0.65 4.73 6.84
N ILE A 55 -1.40 4.40 7.88
CA ILE A 55 -2.87 4.36 7.84
C ILE A 55 -3.44 5.74 7.56
N LYS A 56 -2.89 6.80 8.17
CA LYS A 56 -3.33 8.18 7.90
C LYS A 56 -3.11 8.55 6.43
N GLY A 57 -1.96 8.23 5.85
CA GLY A 57 -1.67 8.50 4.44
C GLY A 57 -2.67 7.80 3.50
N ILE A 58 -3.06 6.56 3.82
CA ILE A 58 -4.10 5.83 3.07
C ILE A 58 -5.45 6.57 3.18
N PHE A 59 -5.87 6.93 4.39
CA PHE A 59 -7.13 7.64 4.62
C PHE A 59 -7.18 8.99 3.91
N ASP A 60 -6.11 9.79 4.00
CA ASP A 60 -6.03 11.11 3.36
C ASP A 60 -6.08 11.05 1.82
N ASN A 61 -5.78 9.89 1.22
CA ASN A 61 -5.84 9.65 -0.21
C ASN A 61 -7.11 8.92 -0.66
N LEU A 62 -8.03 8.59 0.25
CA LEU A 62 -9.33 8.03 -0.09
C LEU A 62 -10.37 9.13 -0.29
N LYS A 63 -11.28 8.91 -1.24
CA LYS A 63 -12.50 9.71 -1.33
C LYS A 63 -13.39 9.44 -0.13
N ASP A 64 -14.28 10.38 0.17
CA ASP A 64 -15.39 10.14 1.09
C ASP A 64 -16.22 8.94 0.58
N GLY A 65 -16.41 7.94 1.44
CA GLY A 65 -17.07 6.68 1.06
C GLY A 65 -16.19 5.68 0.28
N GLY A 66 -14.92 6.01 0.02
CA GLY A 66 -13.94 5.10 -0.56
C GLY A 66 -13.62 3.92 0.36
N THR A 67 -13.05 2.86 -0.20
CA THR A 67 -12.79 1.61 0.53
C THR A 67 -11.30 1.25 0.55
N PHE A 68 -10.82 0.89 1.74
CA PHE A 68 -9.49 0.33 1.94
C PHE A 68 -9.55 -1.19 2.07
N TYR A 69 -8.76 -1.90 1.26
CA TYR A 69 -8.55 -3.34 1.41
C TYR A 69 -7.08 -3.63 1.72
N SER A 70 -6.81 -4.48 2.70
CA SER A 70 -5.45 -4.87 3.06
C SER A 70 -5.33 -6.37 3.23
N ILE A 71 -4.12 -6.85 2.96
CA ILE A 71 -3.64 -8.16 3.36
C ILE A 71 -2.44 -7.89 4.27
N THR A 72 -2.51 -8.36 5.51
CA THR A 72 -1.49 -8.17 6.55
C THR A 72 -1.33 -9.49 7.31
N ASP A 73 -0.25 -9.62 8.07
CA ASP A 73 -0.04 -10.83 8.87
C ASP A 73 -1.04 -10.87 10.01
N ASN A 74 -1.47 -12.08 10.35
CA ASN A 74 -2.27 -12.29 11.54
C ASN A 74 -1.36 -12.19 12.77
N VAL A 75 -1.58 -11.17 13.60
CA VAL A 75 -0.80 -10.93 14.83
C VAL A 75 -0.90 -12.06 15.86
N CYS A 76 -1.92 -12.93 15.73
CA CYS A 76 -2.09 -14.11 16.59
C CYS A 76 -1.46 -15.38 16.01
N SER A 77 -0.88 -15.33 14.81
CA SER A 77 -0.18 -16.48 14.24
C SER A 77 1.08 -16.77 15.04
N THR A 78 1.32 -18.05 15.31
CA THR A 78 2.60 -18.48 15.89
C THR A 78 3.69 -18.45 14.81
N ILE A 79 4.97 -18.42 15.21
CA ILE A 79 6.09 -18.40 14.26
C ILE A 79 6.09 -19.62 13.33
N GLU A 80 5.60 -20.77 13.82
CA GLU A 80 5.50 -22.02 13.07
C GLU A 80 4.53 -21.92 11.90
N ALA A 81 3.60 -20.95 11.89
CA ALA A 81 2.66 -20.75 10.79
C ALA A 81 3.30 -20.14 9.53
N PHE A 82 4.56 -19.69 9.61
CA PHE A 82 5.27 -19.00 8.52
C PHE A 82 6.45 -19.80 7.93
N ASN A 83 6.65 -21.05 8.39
CA ASN A 83 7.66 -22.00 7.89
C ASN A 83 7.00 -23.19 7.18
#